data_AF-A0A536SZX1-F1
#
_entry.id   AF-A0A536SZX1-F1
#
_cell.length_a   1.000
_cell.length_b   1.000
_cell.length_c   1.000
_cell.angle_alpha   90.00
_cell.angle_beta   90.00
_cell.angle_gamma   90.00
#
_symmetry.space_group_name_H-M   'P 1'
#
loop_
_entity.id
_entity.type
_entity.pdbx_description
1 polymer ?
#
loop_
_entity_poly.entity_id
_entity_poly.type
_entity_poly.pdbx_seq_one_letter_code
_entity_poly.pdbx_strand_id
1 'polypeptide(L)'
;MRHEVHLHADIPILEGVSRRQIEQALAPLLEYLDADSIAELKSLEQDEAGFKYDEKELILYVCWTGEVGRSFDGALEAALEALGPYCYEAVEVDLTTYHENGEQESKLLFVGPTAQAIHEAQRRCMIEDIAAILARQFDKQQVAEVTALVNDLFDRDWKDKAAQQKKPERAFENYTRPSRKNLH
;
A
#
# COMPACT_ATOMS: atom_id res chain seq x y z
N MET A 1 0.17 -17.84 15.49
CA MET A 1 -1.13 -17.89 14.81
C MET A 1 -0.88 -17.48 13.38
N ARG A 2 -1.40 -18.24 12.41
CA ARG A 2 -1.43 -17.83 11.01
C ARG A 2 -2.80 -17.21 10.73
N HIS A 3 -2.87 -16.28 9.81
CA HIS A 3 -4.10 -15.68 9.31
C HIS A 3 -3.98 -15.54 7.80
N GLU A 4 -5.10 -15.50 7.11
CA GLU A 4 -5.13 -15.27 5.67
C GLU A 4 -5.07 -13.78 5.40
N VAL A 5 -4.33 -13.41 4.36
CA VAL A 5 -4.30 -12.03 3.86
C VAL A 5 -4.54 -12.02 2.36
N HIS A 6 -5.14 -10.96 1.87
CA HIS A 6 -5.20 -10.60 0.47
C HIS A 6 -4.41 -9.31 0.25
N LEU A 7 -3.47 -9.35 -0.69
CA LEU A 7 -2.65 -8.23 -1.09
C LEU A 7 -3.00 -7.84 -2.53
N HIS A 8 -3.32 -6.57 -2.74
CA HIS A 8 -3.71 -6.05 -4.06
C HIS A 8 -2.96 -4.74 -4.37
N ALA A 9 -2.35 -4.68 -5.55
CA ALA A 9 -1.74 -3.46 -6.08
C ALA A 9 -1.44 -3.58 -7.57
N ASP A 10 -1.60 -2.47 -8.29
CA ASP A 10 -1.05 -2.28 -9.63
C ASP A 10 0.08 -1.26 -9.51
N ILE A 11 1.33 -1.69 -9.63
CA ILE A 11 2.50 -0.86 -9.36
C ILE A 11 3.20 -0.51 -10.68
N PRO A 12 3.10 0.73 -11.16
CA PRO A 12 3.85 1.20 -12.33
C PRO A 12 5.35 1.22 -12.03
N ILE A 13 6.12 0.56 -12.89
CA ILE A 13 7.56 0.39 -12.78
C ILE A 13 8.26 1.27 -13.82
N LEU A 14 9.44 1.79 -13.46
CA LEU A 14 10.28 2.56 -14.37
C LEU A 14 10.74 1.73 -15.59
N GLU A 15 10.80 2.37 -16.75
CA GLU A 15 11.37 1.75 -17.96
C GLU A 15 12.82 1.29 -17.72
N GLY A 16 13.15 0.09 -18.20
CA GLY A 16 14.49 -0.50 -18.06
C GLY A 16 14.74 -1.26 -16.77
N VAL A 17 13.78 -1.28 -15.82
CA VAL A 17 13.84 -2.17 -14.66
C VAL A 17 13.54 -3.60 -15.08
N SER A 18 14.49 -4.49 -14.83
CA SER A 18 14.36 -5.91 -15.12
C SER A 18 13.56 -6.66 -14.05
N ARG A 19 12.92 -7.77 -14.44
CA ARG A 19 12.29 -8.70 -13.49
C ARG A 19 13.20 -9.10 -12.33
N ARG A 20 14.49 -9.32 -12.60
CA ARG A 20 15.48 -9.69 -11.57
C ARG A 20 15.63 -8.59 -10.51
N GLN A 21 15.59 -7.32 -10.89
CA GLN A 21 15.68 -6.22 -9.92
C GLN A 21 14.45 -6.14 -9.03
N ILE A 22 13.26 -6.42 -9.60
CA ILE A 22 12.01 -6.52 -8.84
C ILE A 22 12.08 -7.69 -7.86
N GLU A 23 12.48 -8.88 -8.30
CA GLU A 23 12.64 -10.04 -7.42
C GLU A 23 13.68 -9.79 -6.31
N GLN A 24 14.78 -9.07 -6.62
CA GLN A 24 15.76 -8.66 -5.62
C GLN A 24 15.21 -7.65 -4.60
N ALA A 25 14.35 -6.72 -5.03
CA ALA A 25 13.67 -5.80 -4.12
C ALA A 25 12.67 -6.55 -3.23
N LEU A 26 11.96 -7.52 -3.79
CA LEU A 26 10.99 -8.36 -3.09
C LEU A 26 11.63 -9.48 -2.27
N ALA A 27 12.97 -9.59 -2.22
CA ALA A 27 13.67 -10.64 -1.49
C ALA A 27 13.20 -10.82 -0.04
N PRO A 28 12.96 -9.76 0.77
CA PRO A 28 12.45 -9.95 2.14
C PRO A 28 11.11 -10.70 2.20
N LEU A 29 10.21 -10.43 1.25
CA LEU A 29 8.91 -11.10 1.16
C LEU A 29 9.05 -12.51 0.58
N LEU A 30 9.88 -12.69 -0.44
CA LEU A 30 10.16 -14.01 -1.05
C LEU A 30 10.79 -14.97 -0.04
N GLU A 31 11.79 -14.53 0.71
CA GLU A 31 12.43 -15.30 1.78
C GLU A 31 11.42 -15.65 2.89
N TYR A 32 10.53 -14.72 3.23
CA TYR A 32 9.48 -14.96 4.21
C TYR A 32 8.49 -16.05 3.76
N LEU A 33 8.13 -16.04 2.48
CA LEU A 33 7.19 -16.97 1.86
C LEU A 33 7.85 -18.28 1.38
N ASP A 34 9.16 -18.45 1.58
CA ASP A 34 9.95 -19.61 1.12
C ASP A 34 9.82 -19.83 -0.41
N ALA A 35 9.94 -18.73 -1.17
CA ALA A 35 9.85 -18.72 -2.63
C ALA A 35 11.14 -18.17 -3.26
N ASP A 36 11.60 -18.77 -4.36
CA ASP A 36 12.81 -18.31 -5.07
C ASP A 36 12.50 -17.18 -6.08
N SER A 37 11.23 -17.03 -6.49
CA SER A 37 10.81 -16.06 -7.50
C SER A 37 9.35 -15.66 -7.37
N ILE A 38 8.95 -14.52 -7.95
CA ILE A 38 7.54 -14.08 -7.93
C ILE A 38 6.60 -15.05 -8.66
N ALA A 39 7.12 -15.88 -9.58
CA ALA A 39 6.32 -16.88 -10.28
C ALA A 39 5.92 -18.08 -9.40
N GLU A 40 6.57 -18.25 -8.25
CA GLU A 40 6.24 -19.29 -7.27
C GLU A 40 5.18 -18.83 -6.26
N LEU A 41 4.92 -17.52 -6.18
CA LEU A 41 3.90 -16.92 -5.34
C LEU A 41 2.50 -17.13 -5.92
N LYS A 42 2.04 -18.38 -5.86
CA LYS A 42 0.67 -18.74 -6.22
C LYS A 42 -0.29 -18.26 -5.14
N SER A 43 -1.40 -17.67 -5.57
CA SER A 43 -2.50 -17.37 -4.66
C SER A 43 -3.24 -18.64 -4.24
N LEU A 44 -3.83 -18.62 -3.05
CA LEU A 44 -4.81 -19.62 -2.61
C LEU A 44 -6.08 -19.55 -3.45
N GLU A 45 -6.44 -18.37 -3.94
CA GLU A 45 -7.59 -18.15 -4.81
C GLU A 45 -7.21 -18.34 -6.28
N GLN A 46 -7.90 -19.24 -6.99
CA GLN A 46 -7.47 -19.71 -8.33
C GLN A 46 -7.58 -18.66 -9.43
N ASP A 47 -8.49 -17.69 -9.27
CA ASP A 47 -8.72 -16.63 -10.25
C ASP A 47 -7.74 -15.46 -10.09
N GLU A 48 -6.91 -15.47 -9.05
CA GLU A 48 -5.93 -14.43 -8.78
C GLU A 48 -4.60 -14.72 -9.50
N ALA A 49 -4.02 -13.68 -10.10
CA ALA A 49 -2.79 -13.81 -10.89
C ALA A 49 -1.52 -14.02 -10.05
N GLY A 50 -1.58 -13.83 -8.73
CA GLY A 50 -0.42 -13.78 -7.85
C GLY A 50 0.40 -12.51 -8.10
N PHE A 51 1.72 -12.66 -8.07
CA PHE A 51 2.66 -11.60 -8.45
C PHE A 51 3.10 -11.77 -9.91
N LYS A 52 2.82 -10.77 -10.74
CA LYS A 52 3.15 -10.81 -12.17
C LYS A 52 3.73 -9.46 -12.62
N TYR A 53 4.97 -9.49 -13.09
CA TYR A 53 5.55 -8.34 -13.80
C TYR A 53 5.28 -8.43 -15.30
N ASP A 54 4.56 -7.45 -15.85
CA ASP A 54 4.37 -7.28 -17.28
C ASP A 54 5.38 -6.26 -17.82
N GLU A 55 6.42 -6.74 -18.49
CA GLU A 55 7.49 -5.90 -19.05
C GLU A 55 7.01 -4.99 -20.19
N LYS A 56 5.87 -5.28 -20.83
CA LYS A 56 5.35 -4.45 -21.93
C LYS A 56 4.58 -3.27 -21.40
N GLU A 57 3.74 -3.51 -20.39
CA GLU A 57 2.95 -2.46 -19.73
C GLU A 57 3.77 -1.74 -18.65
N LEU A 58 4.93 -2.30 -18.26
CA LEU A 58 5.78 -1.84 -17.16
C LEU A 58 5.01 -1.79 -15.84
N ILE A 59 4.19 -2.82 -15.58
CA ILE A 59 3.38 -2.91 -14.35
C ILE A 59 3.70 -4.20 -13.61
N LEU A 60 3.98 -4.08 -12.31
CA LEU A 60 3.93 -5.20 -11.39
C LEU A 60 2.51 -5.31 -10.85
N TYR A 61 1.78 -6.31 -11.35
CA TYR A 61 0.46 -6.69 -10.85
C TYR A 61 0.62 -7.58 -9.61
N VAL A 62 -0.10 -7.22 -8.56
CA VAL A 62 -0.20 -7.98 -7.32
C VAL A 62 -1.67 -8.22 -7.04
N CYS A 63 -2.07 -9.48 -7.04
CA CYS A 63 -3.35 -9.94 -6.56
C CYS A 63 -3.10 -11.32 -5.96
N TRP A 64 -2.89 -11.37 -4.65
CA TRP A 64 -2.39 -12.56 -3.99
C TRP A 64 -3.03 -12.76 -2.62
N THR A 65 -3.61 -13.93 -2.44
CA THR A 65 -4.17 -14.42 -1.18
C THR A 65 -3.29 -15.53 -0.63
N GLY A 66 -2.93 -15.45 0.64
CA GLY A 66 -2.09 -16.46 1.29
C GLY A 66 -2.18 -16.50 2.80
N GLU A 67 -1.81 -17.65 3.37
CA GLU A 67 -1.66 -17.81 4.81
C GLU A 67 -0.32 -17.24 5.28
N VAL A 68 -0.37 -16.26 6.17
CA VAL A 68 0.79 -15.59 6.71
C VAL A 68 0.81 -15.68 8.23
N GLY A 69 1.97 -15.52 8.82
CA GLY A 69 2.20 -15.60 10.25
C GLY A 69 2.85 -14.34 10.82
N ARG A 70 3.52 -14.52 11.96
CA ARG A 70 4.32 -13.45 12.56
C ARG A 70 5.39 -12.98 11.58
N SER A 71 5.68 -11.68 11.59
CA SER A 71 6.68 -11.01 10.75
C SER A 71 6.31 -10.74 9.30
N PHE A 72 5.11 -11.13 8.82
CA PHE A 72 4.67 -10.81 7.46
C PHE A 72 4.69 -9.30 7.18
N ASP A 73 4.09 -8.50 8.06
CA ASP A 73 4.04 -7.04 7.89
C ASP A 73 5.43 -6.43 7.71
N GLY A 74 6.40 -6.85 8.53
CA GLY A 74 7.77 -6.35 8.44
C GLY A 74 8.49 -6.80 7.16
N ALA A 75 8.23 -8.02 6.68
CA ALA A 75 8.77 -8.50 5.41
C ALA A 75 8.17 -7.76 4.21
N LEU A 76 6.85 -7.54 4.23
CA LEU A 76 6.16 -6.77 3.21
C LEU A 76 6.65 -5.32 3.18
N GLU A 77 6.73 -4.65 4.34
CA GLU A 77 7.20 -3.27 4.43
C GLU A 77 8.65 -3.12 3.93
N ALA A 78 9.55 -4.04 4.31
CA ALA A 78 10.92 -4.04 3.82
C ALA A 78 11.01 -4.25 2.29
N ALA A 79 10.16 -5.13 1.74
CA ALA A 79 10.08 -5.37 0.31
C ALA A 79 9.55 -4.13 -0.45
N LEU A 80 8.50 -3.47 0.06
CA LEU A 80 7.96 -2.25 -0.53
C LEU A 80 8.98 -1.08 -0.46
N GLU A 81 9.70 -0.93 0.66
CA GLU A 81 10.77 0.06 0.79
C GLU A 81 11.86 -0.15 -0.27
N ALA A 82 12.31 -1.40 -0.45
CA ALA A 82 13.31 -1.75 -1.45
C ALA A 82 12.80 -1.62 -2.89
N LEU A 83 11.50 -1.80 -3.12
CA LEU A 83 10.85 -1.64 -4.43
C LEU A 83 10.66 -0.17 -4.81
N GLY A 84 10.49 0.71 -3.83
CA GLY A 84 10.20 2.14 -4.03
C GLY A 84 11.03 2.81 -5.12
N PRO A 85 12.37 2.74 -5.11
CA PRO A 85 13.23 3.36 -6.14
C PRO A 85 12.98 2.90 -7.59
N TYR A 86 12.30 1.76 -7.79
CA TYR A 86 11.95 1.23 -9.11
C TYR A 86 10.56 1.66 -9.58
N CYS A 87 9.75 2.26 -8.72
CA CYS A 87 8.39 2.69 -9.03
C CYS A 87 8.41 3.99 -9.85
N TYR A 88 7.57 4.06 -10.88
CA TYR A 88 7.40 5.28 -11.68
C TYR A 88 6.66 6.38 -10.91
N GLU A 89 5.64 5.99 -10.15
CA GLU A 89 4.88 6.86 -9.26
C GLU A 89 4.55 6.15 -7.96
N ALA A 90 4.04 6.89 -6.98
CA ALA A 90 3.58 6.30 -5.73
C ALA A 90 2.14 5.80 -5.88
N VAL A 91 1.90 4.57 -5.46
CA VAL A 91 0.60 3.91 -5.51
C VAL A 91 0.23 3.27 -4.19
N GLU A 92 -1.05 2.98 -4.06
CA GLU A 92 -1.65 2.25 -2.95
C GLU A 92 -1.37 0.75 -3.07
N VAL A 93 -1.18 0.12 -1.91
CA VAL A 93 -1.09 -1.33 -1.75
C VAL A 93 -2.11 -1.73 -0.70
N ASP A 94 -3.19 -2.37 -1.13
CA ASP A 94 -4.28 -2.81 -0.28
C ASP A 94 -3.94 -4.14 0.38
N LEU A 95 -3.96 -4.17 1.71
CA LEU A 95 -3.80 -5.39 2.50
C LEU A 95 -5.08 -5.64 3.29
N THR A 96 -5.75 -6.75 3.03
CA THR A 96 -6.89 -7.22 3.82
C THR A 96 -6.51 -8.47 4.59
N THR A 97 -6.68 -8.44 5.91
CA THR A 97 -6.48 -9.58 6.81
C THR A 97 -7.82 -10.20 7.17
N TYR A 98 -7.94 -11.52 7.02
CA TYR A 98 -9.13 -12.29 7.38
C TYR A 98 -8.90 -12.99 8.72
N HIS A 99 -9.78 -12.73 9.68
CA HIS A 99 -9.74 -13.34 11.00
C HIS A 99 -10.66 -14.56 11.07
N GLU A 100 -10.30 -15.53 11.92
CA GLU A 100 -11.08 -16.76 12.13
C GLU A 100 -12.52 -16.51 12.64
N ASN A 101 -12.78 -15.35 13.26
CA ASN A 101 -14.10 -14.94 13.72
C ASN A 101 -14.98 -14.33 12.61
N GLY A 102 -14.48 -14.28 11.37
CA GLY A 102 -15.16 -13.70 10.22
C GLY A 102 -15.01 -12.18 10.09
N GLU A 103 -14.28 -11.53 11.00
CA GLU A 103 -13.92 -10.11 10.84
C GLU A 103 -12.83 -9.95 9.77
N GLN A 104 -12.85 -8.80 9.09
CA GLN A 104 -11.84 -8.40 8.12
C GLN A 104 -11.24 -7.06 8.54
N GLU A 105 -9.92 -6.95 8.47
CA GLU A 105 -9.18 -5.72 8.73
C GLU A 105 -8.46 -5.28 7.46
N SER A 106 -8.73 -4.07 6.98
CA SER A 106 -8.05 -3.50 5.80
C SER A 106 -7.03 -2.45 6.23
N LYS A 107 -5.79 -2.61 5.76
CA LYS A 107 -4.68 -1.66 5.91
C LYS A 107 -4.29 -1.16 4.52
N LEU A 108 -4.16 0.16 4.41
CA LEU A 108 -3.64 0.79 3.19
C LEU A 108 -2.16 1.10 3.37
N LEU A 109 -1.33 0.50 2.53
CA LEU A 109 0.10 0.75 2.42
C LEU A 109 0.37 1.57 1.16
N PHE A 110 1.58 2.11 1.05
CA PHE A 110 2.00 2.89 -0.11
C PHE A 110 3.43 2.52 -0.49
N VAL A 111 3.67 2.44 -1.79
CA VAL A 111 5.00 2.22 -2.37
C VAL A 111 5.25 3.27 -3.43
N GLY A 112 6.48 3.81 -3.49
CA GLY A 112 6.81 4.85 -4.46
C GLY A 112 8.27 5.30 -4.40
N PRO A 113 8.70 6.14 -5.37
CA PRO A 113 10.11 6.48 -5.56
C PRO A 113 10.71 7.35 -4.45
N THR A 114 9.88 8.12 -3.73
CA THR A 114 10.33 9.01 -2.66
C THR A 114 9.28 9.12 -1.57
N ALA A 115 9.70 9.51 -0.36
CA ALA A 115 8.78 9.83 0.74
C ALA A 115 7.79 10.95 0.36
N GLN A 116 8.22 11.93 -0.43
CA GLN A 116 7.35 13.01 -0.92
C GLN A 116 6.28 12.49 -1.88
N ALA A 117 6.64 11.59 -2.80
CA ALA A 117 5.69 10.97 -3.71
C ALA A 117 4.64 10.14 -2.95
N ILE A 118 5.09 9.36 -1.95
CA ILE A 118 4.19 8.58 -1.08
C ILE A 118 3.24 9.51 -0.30
N HIS A 119 3.76 10.58 0.29
CA HIS A 119 2.94 11.57 1.00
C HIS A 119 1.88 12.21 0.09
N GLU A 120 2.24 12.56 -1.15
CA GLU A 120 1.28 13.11 -2.11
C GLU A 120 0.24 12.08 -2.55
N ALA A 121 0.61 10.81 -2.71
CA ALA A 121 -0.34 9.73 -3.00
C ALA A 121 -1.33 9.52 -1.85
N GLN A 122 -0.84 9.49 -0.59
CA GLN A 122 -1.68 9.42 0.61
C GLN A 122 -2.68 10.58 0.68
N ARG A 123 -2.20 11.79 0.42
CA ARG A 123 -3.02 13.00 0.37
C ARG A 123 -4.11 12.90 -0.69
N ARG A 124 -3.74 12.52 -1.92
CA ARG A 124 -4.67 12.38 -3.06
C ARG A 124 -5.75 11.33 -2.75
N CYS A 125 -5.34 10.14 -2.31
CA CYS A 125 -6.23 9.05 -1.91
C CYS A 125 -7.26 9.53 -0.86
N MET A 126 -6.79 10.15 0.23
CA MET A 126 -7.65 10.62 1.30
C MET A 126 -8.64 11.70 0.83
N ILE A 127 -8.20 12.64 -0.01
CA ILE A 127 -9.06 13.68 -0.57
C ILE A 127 -10.16 13.07 -1.45
N GLU A 128 -9.80 12.11 -2.31
CA GLU A 128 -10.75 11.41 -3.19
C GLU A 128 -11.80 10.64 -2.37
N ASP A 129 -11.36 9.88 -1.36
CA ASP A 129 -12.24 9.12 -0.46
C ASP A 129 -13.21 10.01 0.31
N ILE A 130 -12.70 11.07 0.93
CA ILE A 130 -13.51 12.02 1.69
C ILE A 130 -14.49 12.75 0.76
N ALA A 131 -14.04 13.17 -0.42
CA ALA A 131 -14.90 13.80 -1.40
C ALA A 131 -16.05 12.87 -1.81
N ALA A 132 -15.76 11.60 -2.09
CA ALA A 132 -16.74 10.60 -2.50
C ALA A 132 -17.77 10.29 -1.40
N ILE A 133 -17.36 10.30 -0.12
CA ILE A 133 -18.27 10.10 1.01
C ILE A 133 -19.15 11.34 1.22
N LEU A 134 -18.57 12.54 1.21
CA LEU A 134 -19.28 13.79 1.47
C LEU A 134 -20.26 14.17 0.35
N ALA A 135 -19.90 13.91 -0.91
CA ALA A 135 -20.74 14.21 -2.07
C ALA A 135 -22.10 13.49 -2.07
N ARG A 136 -22.29 12.49 -1.20
CA ARG A 136 -23.58 11.80 -1.00
C ARG A 136 -24.60 12.66 -0.25
N GLN A 137 -24.15 13.65 0.50
CA GLN A 137 -24.99 14.46 1.39
C GLN A 137 -24.85 15.97 1.16
N PHE A 138 -23.70 16.42 0.67
CA PHE A 138 -23.35 17.83 0.56
C PHE A 138 -23.13 18.25 -0.90
N ASP A 139 -23.30 19.54 -1.17
CA ASP A 139 -23.01 20.10 -2.49
C ASP A 139 -21.50 20.23 -2.76
N LYS A 140 -21.15 20.55 -4.01
CA LYS A 140 -19.74 20.66 -4.43
C LYS A 140 -18.95 21.71 -3.66
N GLN A 141 -19.57 22.81 -3.23
CA GLN A 141 -18.89 23.87 -2.51
C GLN A 141 -18.54 23.40 -1.10
N GLN A 142 -19.49 22.78 -0.41
CA GLN A 142 -19.28 22.23 0.93
C GLN A 142 -18.22 21.10 0.93
N VAL A 143 -18.23 20.23 -0.08
CA VAL A 143 -17.19 19.19 -0.26
C VAL A 143 -15.81 19.83 -0.49
N ALA A 144 -15.74 20.89 -1.31
CA ALA A 144 -14.49 21.61 -1.56
C ALA A 144 -13.92 22.26 -0.29
N GLU A 145 -14.77 22.81 0.58
CA GLU A 145 -14.34 23.39 1.86
C GLU A 145 -13.67 22.34 2.76
N VAL A 146 -14.25 21.15 2.89
CA VAL A 146 -13.68 20.08 3.74
C VAL A 146 -12.40 19.50 3.12
N THR A 147 -12.39 19.23 1.82
CA THR A 147 -11.19 18.71 1.14
C THR A 147 -10.02 19.70 1.17
N ALA A 148 -10.29 21.01 1.15
CA ALA A 148 -9.26 22.03 1.38
C ALA A 148 -8.68 21.97 2.80
N LEU A 149 -9.49 21.71 3.83
CA LEU A 149 -8.99 21.53 5.20
C LEU A 149 -8.13 20.27 5.33
N VAL A 150 -8.54 19.17 4.69
CA VAL A 150 -7.73 17.93 4.65
C VAL A 150 -6.38 18.20 3.99
N ASN A 151 -6.39 18.91 2.86
CA ASN A 151 -5.19 19.33 2.17
C ASN A 151 -4.23 20.13 3.08
N ASP A 152 -4.76 21.12 3.80
CA ASP A 152 -3.99 21.92 4.77
C ASP A 152 -3.39 21.07 5.90
N LEU A 153 -4.06 19.99 6.33
CA LEU A 153 -3.54 19.07 7.34
C LEU A 153 -2.32 18.30 6.82
N PHE A 154 -2.38 17.78 5.59
CA PHE A 154 -1.23 17.12 4.95
C PHE A 154 -0.05 18.09 4.78
N ASP A 155 -0.30 19.34 4.37
CA ASP A 155 0.76 20.35 4.25
C ASP A 155 1.45 20.66 5.58
N ARG A 156 0.71 20.63 6.70
CA ARG A 156 1.25 20.85 8.04
C ARG A 156 2.02 19.63 8.52
N ASP A 157 1.46 18.44 8.35
CA ASP A 157 2.10 17.17 8.71
C ASP A 157 3.46 17.01 8.00
N TRP A 158 3.51 17.30 6.70
CA TRP A 158 4.76 17.26 5.93
C TRP A 158 5.83 18.22 6.48
N LYS A 159 5.44 19.45 6.82
CA LYS A 159 6.35 20.44 7.40
C LYS A 159 6.85 20.02 8.77
N ASP A 160 5.98 19.44 9.60
CA ASP A 160 6.31 18.99 10.94
C ASP A 160 7.27 17.80 10.90
N LYS A 161 7.05 16.84 10.00
CA LYS A 161 7.97 15.71 9.75
C LYS A 161 9.33 16.19 9.22
N ALA A 162 9.33 17.04 8.19
CA ALA A 162 10.56 17.63 7.65
C ALA A 162 11.36 18.43 8.69
N ALA A 163 10.70 19.09 9.65
CA ALA A 163 11.34 19.79 10.75
C ALA A 163 11.97 18.83 11.79
N GLN A 164 11.44 17.62 11.91
CA GLN A 164 11.92 16.56 12.82
C GLN A 164 13.08 15.73 12.25
N GLN A 165 13.29 15.72 10.92
CA GLN A 165 14.36 15.02 10.18
C GLN A 165 15.82 15.49 10.47
N LYS A 166 16.15 15.94 11.69
CA LYS A 166 17.54 16.03 12.19
C LYS A 166 18.07 14.70 12.77
N LYS A 167 17.24 13.66 12.80
CA LYS A 167 17.61 12.29 13.20
C LYS A 167 17.11 11.35 12.10
N PRO A 168 17.89 10.35 11.66
CA PRO A 168 17.50 9.52 10.52
C PRO A 168 16.13 8.90 10.76
N GLU A 169 15.18 9.31 9.93
CA GLU A 169 13.77 8.96 10.06
C GLU A 169 13.57 7.50 9.70
N ARG A 170 12.98 6.74 10.64
CA ARG A 170 12.35 5.46 10.35
C ARG A 170 10.92 5.79 9.95
N ALA A 171 10.52 5.44 8.73
CA ALA A 171 9.17 5.62 8.23
C ALA A 171 8.22 4.64 8.93
N PHE A 172 7.55 5.07 10.00
CA PHE A 172 6.48 4.29 10.63
C PHE A 172 5.39 5.21 11.16
N GLU A 173 4.39 5.47 10.33
CA GLU A 173 3.05 5.82 10.82
C GLU A 173 2.06 4.86 10.17
N ASN A 174 1.76 3.78 10.90
CA ASN A 174 0.66 2.88 10.58
C ASN A 174 -0.66 3.64 10.76
N TYR A 175 -1.34 3.94 9.66
CA TYR A 175 -2.71 4.46 9.71
C TYR A 175 -3.67 3.28 9.93
N THR A 176 -4.09 3.04 11.17
CA THR A 176 -5.15 2.08 11.46
C THR A 176 -6.50 2.75 11.26
N ARG A 177 -7.27 2.31 10.25
CA ARG A 177 -8.65 2.80 10.03
C ARG A 177 -9.50 2.38 11.24
N PRO A 178 -10.30 3.27 11.86
CA PRO A 178 -11.13 2.87 13.00
C PRO A 178 -12.16 1.82 12.56
N SER A 179 -12.13 0.67 13.24
CA SER A 179 -13.06 -0.45 13.07
C SER A 179 -14.51 0.05 13.16
N ARG A 180 -15.30 -0.15 12.09
CA ARG A 180 -16.75 0.10 12.08
C ARG A 180 -17.45 -0.96 12.93
N LYS A 181 -17.44 -0.78 14.25
CA LYS A 181 -18.41 -1.46 15.12
C LYS A 181 -19.75 -0.73 15.01
N ASN A 182 -20.76 -1.49 14.58
CA ASN A 182 -22.20 -1.18 14.56
C ASN A 182 -22.76 -0.61 13.23
N LEU A 183 -23.09 -1.52 12.32
CA LEU A 183 -24.33 -1.43 11.54
C LEU A 183 -25.04 -2.79 11.60
N HIS A 184 -25.64 -3.07 12.76
CA HIS A 184 -26.97 -3.66 12.97
C HIS A 184 -27.21 -3.82 14.48
#